data_AF-A0A950E816-F1
#
_entry.id   AF-A0A950E816-F1
#
_cell.length_a   1.000
_cell.length_b   1.000
_cell.length_c   1.000
_cell.angle_alpha   90.00
_cell.angle_beta   90.00
_cell.angle_gamma   90.00
#
_symmetry.space_group_name_H-M   'P 1'
#
loop_
_entity.id
_entity.type
_entity.pdbx_description
1 polymer ?
#
loop_
_entity_poly.entity_id
_entity_poly.type
_entity_poly.pdbx_seq_one_letter_code
_entity_poly.pdbx_strand_id
1 'polypeptide(L)' 'MPTTNVPELLAMDAVTLARTIKTKQVSCRTVMGGFLDHIDCINPQVNAIVSLQGRETLLKQADERDAQL' A
#
# COMPACT_ATOMS: atom_id res chain seq x y z
N MET A 1 14.91 7.17 -11.15
CA MET A 1 13.70 6.54 -10.59
C MET A 1 13.61 7.00 -9.15
N PRO A 2 12.55 7.68 -8.70
CA PRO A 2 12.46 8.03 -7.29
C PRO A 2 12.39 6.72 -6.51
N THR A 3 13.40 6.50 -5.68
CA THR A 3 13.42 5.43 -4.67
C THR A 3 12.41 5.83 -3.61
N THR A 4 11.12 5.62 -3.91
CA THR A 4 10.05 5.87 -2.97
C THR A 4 10.20 4.89 -1.81
N ASN A 5 10.71 5.40 -0.70
CA ASN A 5 10.93 4.60 0.49
C ASN A 5 9.57 4.27 1.09
N VAL A 6 9.18 2.99 1.02
CA VAL A 6 7.91 2.46 1.52
C VAL A 6 7.53 2.97 2.93
N PRO A 7 8.46 3.10 3.91
CA PRO A 7 8.14 3.62 5.24
C PRO A 7 7.65 5.07 5.25
N GLU A 8 8.16 5.92 4.36
CA GLU A 8 7.73 7.32 4.27
C GLU A 8 6.30 7.41 3.75
N LEU A 9 5.94 6.51 2.84
CA LEU A 9 4.62 6.41 2.24
C LEU A 9 3.53 5.96 3.24
N LEU A 10 3.90 5.12 4.21
CA LEU A 10 3.05 4.70 5.32
C LEU A 10 2.83 5.82 6.35
N ALA A 11 3.76 6.78 6.43
CA ALA A 11 3.68 7.92 7.34
C ALA A 11 2.93 9.13 6.75
N MET A 12 2.57 9.09 5.45
CA MET A 12 1.86 10.18 4.78
C MET A 12 0.38 10.21 5.13
N ASP A 13 -0.17 11.42 5.26
CA ASP A 13 -1.62 11.62 5.37
C ASP A 13 -2.37 11.12 4.13
N ALA A 14 -3.61 10.66 4.33
CA ALA A 14 -4.46 10.12 3.27
C ALA A 14 -4.62 11.08 2.07
N VAL A 15 -4.68 12.39 2.32
CA VAL A 15 -4.79 13.42 1.26
C VAL A 15 -3.50 13.52 0.45
N THR A 16 -2.34 13.48 1.11
CA THR A 16 -1.03 13.57 0.47
C THR A 16 -0.73 12.28 -0.31
N LEU A 17 -1.11 11.14 0.24
CA LEU A 17 -1.06 9.83 -0.43
C LEU A 17 -1.94 9.80 -1.68
N ALA A 18 -3.20 10.23 -1.57
CA ALA A 18 -4.11 10.29 -2.72
C ALA A 18 -3.59 11.24 -3.82
N ARG A 19 -2.99 12.38 -3.45
CA ARG A 19 -2.37 13.31 -4.39
C ARG A 19 -1.16 12.69 -5.08
N THR A 20 -0.29 12.01 -4.35
CA THR A 20 0.90 11.38 -4.94
C THR A 20 0.55 10.26 -5.93
N ILE A 21 -0.44 9.43 -5.59
CA ILE A 21 -1.03 8.42 -6.49
C ILE A 21 -1.58 9.10 -7.75
N LYS A 22 -2.39 10.16 -7.59
CA LYS A 22 -2.98 10.90 -8.72
C LYS A 22 -1.92 11.57 -9.61
N THR A 23 -0.79 11.99 -9.04
CA THR A 23 0.34 12.56 -9.79
C THR A 23 1.26 11.50 -10.43
N LYS A 24 0.91 10.20 -10.34
CA LYS A 24 1.71 9.05 -10.81
C LYS A 24 3.12 9.01 -10.23
N GLN A 25 3.33 9.62 -9.06
CA GLN A 25 4.60 9.54 -8.34
C GLN A 25 4.78 8.19 -7.63
N VAL A 26 3.66 7.54 -7.28
CA VAL A 26 3.62 6.24 -6.61
C VAL A 26 2.47 5.42 -7.21
N SER A 27 2.71 4.13 -7.48
CA SER A 27 1.67 3.23 -7.98
C SER A 27 0.86 2.65 -6.82
N CYS A 28 -0.44 2.44 -7.01
CA CYS A 28 -1.34 1.79 -6.05
C CYS A 28 -0.80 0.43 -5.59
N ARG A 29 -0.16 -0.32 -6.48
CA ARG A 29 0.53 -1.59 -6.17
C ARG A 29 1.63 -1.42 -5.12
N THR A 30 2.46 -0.38 -5.26
CA THR A 30 3.57 -0.10 -4.34
C THR A 30 3.04 0.30 -2.98
N VAL A 31 1.99 1.12 -2.95
CA VAL A 31 1.29 1.51 -1.71
C VAL A 31 0.75 0.28 -1.00
N MET A 32 -0.03 -0.55 -1.70
CA MET A 32 -0.62 -1.77 -1.16
C MET A 32 0.45 -2.74 -0.63
N GLY A 33 1.52 -2.96 -1.40
CA GLY A 33 2.64 -3.82 -0.97
C GLY A 33 3.28 -3.32 0.34
N GLY A 34 3.48 -2.01 0.45
CA GLY A 34 4.04 -1.41 1.65
C GLY A 34 3.18 -1.55 2.90
N PHE A 35 1.87 -1.36 2.77
CA PHE A 35 0.95 -1.59 3.87
C PHE A 35 0.91 -3.06 4.27
N LEU A 36 0.95 -3.97 3.31
CA LEU A 36 0.98 -5.41 3.58
C LEU A 36 2.24 -5.83 4.32
N ASP A 37 3.42 -5.32 3.94
CA ASP A 37 4.67 -5.58 4.66
C ASP A 37 4.63 -5.08 6.12
N HIS A 38 4.02 -3.92 6.34
CA HIS A 38 3.84 -3.36 7.68
C HIS A 38 2.87 -4.18 8.52
N ILE A 39 1.76 -4.61 7.91
CA ILE A 39 0.78 -5.50 8.52
C ILE A 39 1.43 -6.84 8.87
N ASP A 40 2.19 -7.45 7.97
CA ASP A 40 2.88 -8.72 8.22
C ASP A 40 3.88 -8.62 9.40
N CYS A 41 4.52 -7.46 9.59
CA CYS A 41 5.42 -7.22 10.73
C CYS A 41 4.67 -6.98 12.06
N ILE A 42 3.57 -6.22 12.04
CA ILE A 42 2.92 -5.73 13.28
C ILE A 42 1.71 -6.58 13.69
N ASN A 43 0.91 -7.06 12.76
CA ASN A 43 -0.29 -7.85 13.03
C ASN A 43 -0.06 -9.10 13.89
N PRO A 44 1.08 -9.83 13.80
CA PRO A 44 1.37 -10.92 14.72
C PRO A 44 1.47 -10.49 16.19
N GLN A 45 1.79 -9.21 16.45
CA GLN A 45 1.94 -8.67 17.80
C GLN A 45 0.62 -8.12 18.37
N VAL A 46 -0.24 -7.57 17.51
CA VAL A 46 -1.48 -6.87 17.93
C VAL A 46 -2.77 -7.63 17.59
N ASN A 47 -2.70 -8.63 16.71
CA ASN A 47 -3.81 -9.42 16.20
C ASN A 47 -5.02 -8.56 15.73
N ALA A 48 -4.75 -7.41 15.13
CA ALA A 48 -5.76 -6.44 14.71
C ALA A 48 -6.51 -6.87 13.44
N ILE A 49 -5.92 -7.74 12.63
CA ILE A 49 -6.46 -8.23 11.36
C ILE A 49 -6.47 -9.76 11.40
N VAL A 50 -7.62 -10.32 11.81
CA VAL A 50 -7.79 -11.77 11.99
C VAL A 50 -8.03 -12.52 10.68
N SER A 51 -8.56 -11.84 9.66
CA SER A 51 -8.90 -12.43 8.35
C SER A 51 -8.28 -11.62 7.21
N LEU A 52 -6.96 -11.51 7.20
CA LEU A 52 -6.25 -10.89 6.08
C LEU A 52 -6.50 -11.71 4.80
N GLN A 53 -6.99 -11.06 3.74
CA GLN A 53 -7.07 -11.69 2.44
C GLN A 53 -5.66 -11.97 1.90
N GLY A 54 -5.52 -13.00 1.07
CA GLY A 54 -4.23 -13.34 0.46
C GLY A 54 -3.58 -12.12 -0.20
N ARG A 55 -2.30 -11.89 0.13
CA ARG A 55 -1.49 -10.76 -0.36
C ARG A 55 -1.62 -10.58 -1.88
N GLU A 56 -1.60 -11.68 -2.62
CA GLU A 56 -1.71 -11.68 -4.08
C GLU A 56 -3.06 -11.14 -4.58
N THR A 57 -4.17 -11.50 -3.92
CA THR A 57 -5.51 -10.98 -4.25
C THR A 57 -5.59 -9.47 -4.03
N LEU A 58 -5.04 -8.98 -2.93
CA LEU A 58 -5.01 -7.55 -2.61
C LEU A 58 -4.12 -6.77 -3.58
N LEU A 59 -2.98 -7.32 -3.96
CA LEU A 59 -2.10 -6.74 -4.98
C LEU A 59 -2.77 -6.71 -6.36
N LYS A 60 -3.50 -7.77 -6.74
CA LYS A 60 -4.24 -7.80 -8.00
C LYS A 60 -5.33 -6.73 -8.06
N GLN A 61 -6.07 -6.54 -6.97
CA GLN A 61 -7.05 -5.45 -6.87
C GLN A 61 -6.38 -4.07 -6.99
N ALA A 62 -5.20 -3.89 -6.38
CA ALA A 62 -4.43 -2.66 -6.50
C ALA A 62 -3.95 -2.42 -7.94
N ASP A 63 -3.46 -3.45 -8.64
CA ASP A 63 -3.07 -3.38 -10.05
C ASP A 63 -4.26 -2.98 -10.95
N GLU A 64 -5.45 -3.55 -10.72
CA GLU A 64 -6.64 -3.18 -11.49
C GLU A 64 -7.06 -1.72 -11.28
N ARG A 65 -6.90 -1.18 -10.07
CA ARG A 65 -7.19 0.24 -9.80
C ARG A 65 -6.11 1.15 -10.38
N ASP A 66 -4.85 0.72 -10.34
CA ASP A 66 -3.73 1.43 -10.98
C ASP A 66 -3.94 1.54 -12.50
N ALA A 67 -4.44 0.48 -13.13
CA ALA A 67 -4.77 0.48 -14.56
C ALA A 67 -5.96 1.39 -14.93
N GLN A 68 -6.80 1.76 -13.95
CA GLN A 68 -7.94 2.66 -14.14
C GLN A 68 -7.60 4.15 -13.87
N LEU A 69 -6.37 4.47 -13.43
CA LEU A 69 -5.89 5.81 -13.06
C LEU A 69 -5.04 6.50 -14.16
#